data_AF-A0AA37X2H8-F1
#
_entry.id   AF-A0AA37X2H8-F1
#
_cell.length_a   1.000
_cell.length_b   1.000
_cell.length_c   1.000
_cell.angle_alpha   90.00
_cell.angle_beta   90.00
_cell.angle_gamma   90.00
#
_symmetry.space_group_name_H-M   'P 1'
#
loop_
_entity.id
_entity.type
_entity.pdbx_description
1 polymer ?
#
loop_
_entity_poly.entity_id
_entity_poly.type
_entity_poly.pdbx_seq_one_letter_code
_entity_poly.pdbx_strand_id
1 'polypeptide(L)'
;MSDLIAKTAMDRRLADIVTPVIEGLGFELVRIRLMGGATRTLQIMADRPEGGIEVDDCGEISTAVSAVLDVEDPIEENFVLEVSSPGIDRPLTRLKDFEMWKGWETRVETTELIDGRRRFKGTLAGVEGEEVLIEIEEPSGVVTIGLQFEWLADAKLILTDELITEMLRQKKASGVIDESAFDEIETSEGDEEDAPEPTKH
;
A
#
# COMPACT_ATOMS: atom_id res chain seq x y z
N MET A 1 -12.34 18.34 0.53
CA MET A 1 -12.63 16.94 0.18
C MET A 1 -11.39 16.15 0.57
N SER A 2 -11.53 15.15 1.44
CA SER A 2 -10.41 14.28 1.78
C SER A 2 -10.08 13.41 0.57
N ASP A 3 -8.84 13.47 0.11
CA ASP A 3 -8.34 12.63 -0.98
C ASP A 3 -7.30 11.68 -0.37
N LEU A 4 -7.70 10.43 -0.23
CA LEU A 4 -6.85 9.40 0.36
C LEU A 4 -5.78 8.91 -0.63
N ILE A 5 -6.00 9.06 -1.95
CA ILE A 5 -5.00 8.76 -2.97
C ILE A 5 -3.89 9.80 -2.89
N ALA A 6 -4.24 11.09 -2.71
CA ALA A 6 -3.32 12.23 -2.73
C ALA A 6 -3.61 13.28 -1.63
N LYS A 7 -2.82 13.27 -0.55
CA LYS A 7 -3.12 14.08 0.65
C LYS A 7 -2.79 15.56 0.48
N THR A 8 -1.62 15.88 -0.05
CA THR A 8 -1.16 17.28 -0.19
C THR A 8 -1.62 17.90 -1.51
N ALA A 9 -1.52 19.23 -1.63
CA ALA A 9 -1.78 19.91 -2.90
C ALA A 9 -0.79 19.48 -4.00
N MET A 10 0.47 19.22 -3.62
CA MET A 10 1.47 18.70 -4.54
C MET A 10 1.16 17.26 -4.95
N ASP A 11 0.76 16.39 -4.01
CA ASP A 11 0.35 15.02 -4.32
C ASP A 11 -0.81 15.01 -5.33
N ARG A 12 -1.79 15.90 -5.18
CA ARG A 12 -2.94 15.98 -6.11
C ARG A 12 -2.51 16.42 -7.50
N ARG A 13 -1.66 17.44 -7.60
CA ARG A 13 -1.09 17.88 -8.88
C ARG A 13 -0.33 16.72 -9.56
N LEU A 14 0.44 15.95 -8.79
CA LEU A 14 1.15 14.79 -9.31
C LEU A 14 0.18 13.67 -9.72
N ALA A 15 -0.86 13.40 -8.92
CA ALA A 15 -1.90 12.43 -9.25
C ALA A 15 -2.58 12.75 -10.58
N ASP A 16 -2.94 14.02 -10.82
CA ASP A 16 -3.58 14.46 -12.06
C ASP A 16 -2.70 14.18 -13.30
N ILE A 17 -1.38 14.28 -13.15
CA ILE A 17 -0.40 14.02 -14.22
C ILE A 17 -0.22 12.52 -14.45
N VAL A 18 -0.03 11.73 -13.39
CA VAL A 18 0.37 10.32 -13.53
C VAL A 18 -0.80 9.37 -13.69
N THR A 19 -2.00 9.71 -13.20
CA THR A 19 -3.17 8.82 -13.24
C THR A 19 -3.54 8.41 -14.68
N PRO A 20 -3.63 9.33 -15.66
CA PRO A 20 -3.95 8.94 -17.05
C PRO A 20 -2.90 8.01 -17.67
N VAL A 21 -1.63 8.15 -17.27
CA VAL A 21 -0.55 7.28 -17.75
C VAL A 21 -0.69 5.88 -17.16
N ILE A 22 -0.90 5.78 -15.84
CA ILE A 22 -1.10 4.52 -15.12
C ILE A 22 -2.34 3.78 -15.64
N GLU A 23 -3.46 4.49 -15.83
CA GLU A 23 -4.69 3.94 -16.39
C GLU A 23 -4.55 3.52 -17.85
N GLY A 24 -3.78 4.27 -18.64
CA GLY A 24 -3.47 3.92 -20.03
C GLY A 24 -2.69 2.60 -20.18
N LEU A 25 -1.95 2.20 -19.15
CA LEU A 25 -1.24 0.92 -19.05
C LEU A 25 -2.12 -0.21 -18.47
N GLY A 26 -3.37 0.08 -18.09
CA GLY A 26 -4.30 -0.91 -17.53
C GLY A 26 -4.15 -1.14 -16.02
N PHE A 27 -3.47 -0.23 -15.32
CA PHE A 27 -3.34 -0.22 -13.86
C PHE A 27 -4.19 0.88 -13.25
N GLU A 28 -4.22 0.93 -11.94
CA GLU A 28 -4.90 1.97 -11.19
C GLU A 28 -3.97 2.57 -10.14
N LEU A 29 -4.05 3.89 -9.98
CA LEU A 29 -3.36 4.56 -8.90
C LEU A 29 -4.05 4.23 -7.57
N VAL A 30 -3.30 3.63 -6.65
CA VAL A 30 -3.74 3.35 -5.28
C VAL A 30 -3.35 4.50 -4.36
N ARG A 31 -2.09 4.94 -4.41
CA ARG A 31 -1.61 6.01 -3.54
C ARG A 31 -0.44 6.76 -4.18
N ILE A 32 -0.38 8.07 -3.98
CA ILE A 32 0.79 8.88 -4.32
C ILE A 32 1.20 9.78 -3.15
N ARG A 33 2.50 9.82 -2.84
CA ARG A 33 3.04 10.66 -1.77
C ARG A 33 4.39 11.24 -2.19
N LEU A 34 4.52 12.56 -2.14
CA LEU A 34 5.81 13.23 -2.14
C LEU A 34 6.28 13.42 -0.69
N MET A 35 7.32 12.67 -0.30
CA MET A 35 7.84 12.65 1.07
C MET A 35 9.17 13.40 1.17
N GLY A 36 9.36 14.09 2.30
CA GLY A 36 10.58 14.82 2.62
C GLY A 36 11.56 13.99 3.48
N GLY A 37 12.85 14.18 3.22
CA GLY A 37 13.98 13.55 3.91
C GLY A 37 15.29 14.24 3.51
N ALA A 38 16.43 13.54 3.56
CA ALA A 38 17.69 14.04 2.98
C ALA A 38 17.60 14.17 1.45
N THR A 39 16.85 13.26 0.82
CA THR A 39 16.45 13.29 -0.60
C THR A 39 14.93 13.17 -0.64
N ARG A 40 14.24 13.88 -1.54
CA ARG A 40 12.79 13.70 -1.73
C ARG A 40 12.51 12.35 -2.36
N THR A 41 11.39 11.75 -1.99
CA THR A 41 10.90 10.51 -2.60
C THR A 41 9.47 10.72 -3.09
N LEU A 42 9.24 10.48 -4.37
CA LEU A 42 7.91 10.36 -4.94
C LEU A 42 7.53 8.88 -4.95
N GLN A 43 6.69 8.47 -4.00
CA GLN A 43 6.19 7.11 -3.91
C GLN A 43 4.83 7.00 -4.59
N ILE A 44 4.73 6.06 -5.52
CA ILE A 44 3.53 5.67 -6.25
C ILE A 44 3.24 4.20 -5.96
N MET A 45 2.05 3.94 -5.41
CA MET A 45 1.51 2.60 -5.32
C MET A 45 0.46 2.43 -6.41
N ALA A 46 0.64 1.42 -7.25
CA ALA A 46 -0.30 1.06 -8.30
C ALA A 46 -0.74 -0.40 -8.12
N ASP A 47 -1.87 -0.72 -8.72
CA ASP A 47 -2.38 -2.09 -8.72
C ASP A 47 -3.22 -2.37 -9.97
N ARG A 48 -3.51 -3.64 -10.26
CA ARG A 48 -4.53 -3.99 -11.24
C ARG A 48 -5.92 -3.82 -10.63
N PRO A 49 -6.98 -3.60 -11.44
CA PRO A 49 -8.35 -3.59 -10.95
C PRO A 49 -8.74 -4.87 -10.18
N GLU A 50 -8.22 -6.03 -10.61
CA GLU A 50 -8.44 -7.34 -9.98
C GLU A 50 -7.43 -7.63 -8.85
N GLY A 51 -6.45 -6.74 -8.64
CA GLY A 51 -5.36 -6.87 -7.68
C GLY A 51 -4.15 -7.65 -8.19
N GLY A 52 -2.99 -7.32 -7.62
CA GLY A 52 -1.69 -7.90 -7.95
C GLY A 52 -1.00 -7.20 -9.13
N ILE A 53 0.25 -6.81 -8.92
CA ILE A 53 1.18 -6.44 -9.99
C ILE A 53 2.55 -7.07 -9.72
N GLU A 54 3.28 -7.35 -10.79
CA GLU A 54 4.63 -7.92 -10.74
C GLU A 54 5.71 -6.84 -10.74
N VAL A 55 6.98 -7.24 -10.57
CA VAL A 55 8.11 -6.31 -10.57
C VAL A 55 8.25 -5.63 -11.94
N ASP A 56 8.03 -6.38 -13.02
CA ASP A 56 8.11 -5.86 -14.39
C ASP A 56 7.02 -4.81 -14.66
N ASP A 57 5.80 -5.03 -14.14
CA ASP A 57 4.71 -4.05 -14.18
C ASP A 57 5.12 -2.73 -13.49
N CYS A 58 5.77 -2.83 -12.32
CA CYS A 58 6.29 -1.65 -11.62
C CYS A 58 7.34 -0.91 -12.46
N GLY A 59 8.19 -1.66 -13.19
CA GLY A 59 9.19 -1.11 -14.10
C GLY A 59 8.57 -0.38 -15.31
N GLU A 60 7.52 -0.93 -15.90
CA GLU A 60 6.78 -0.31 -16.99
C GLU A 60 6.13 1.01 -16.54
N ILE A 61 5.43 0.98 -15.41
CA ILE A 61 4.82 2.17 -14.81
C ILE A 61 5.90 3.21 -14.49
N SER A 62 7.01 2.81 -13.87
CA SER A 62 8.12 3.71 -13.52
C SER A 62 8.68 4.42 -14.75
N THR A 63 8.90 3.67 -15.84
CA THR A 63 9.43 4.23 -17.10
C THR A 63 8.46 5.23 -17.72
N ALA A 64 7.17 4.89 -17.81
CA ALA A 64 6.16 5.75 -18.41
C ALA A 64 5.91 7.02 -17.56
N VAL A 65 5.86 6.87 -16.24
CA VAL A 65 5.69 7.98 -15.30
C VAL A 65 6.90 8.90 -15.32
N SER A 66 8.12 8.37 -15.34
CA SER A 66 9.33 9.19 -15.46
C SER A 66 9.29 10.07 -16.71
N ALA A 67 8.91 9.50 -17.86
CA ALA A 67 8.85 10.25 -19.10
C ALA A 67 7.85 11.42 -19.07
N VAL A 68 6.67 11.24 -18.46
CA VAL A 68 5.71 12.35 -18.34
C VAL A 68 6.16 13.40 -17.32
N LEU A 69 6.79 12.98 -16.22
CA LEU A 69 7.31 13.89 -15.21
C LEU A 69 8.48 14.73 -15.73
N ASP A 70 9.31 14.19 -16.62
CA ASP A 70 10.38 14.94 -17.30
C ASP A 70 9.84 16.04 -18.23
N VAL A 71 8.63 15.86 -18.77
CA VAL A 71 7.99 16.84 -19.67
C VAL A 71 7.21 17.90 -18.89
N GLU A 72 6.42 17.48 -17.91
CA GLU A 72 5.58 18.38 -17.10
C GLU A 72 6.36 19.10 -16.00
N ASP A 73 7.52 18.55 -15.59
CA ASP A 73 8.46 19.02 -14.56
C ASP A 73 7.78 19.68 -13.33
N PRO A 74 6.89 18.96 -12.61
CA PRO A 74 6.13 19.56 -11.51
C PRO A 74 6.93 19.74 -10.21
N ILE A 75 8.11 19.11 -10.08
CA ILE A 75 8.93 19.08 -8.87
C ILE A 75 10.30 19.70 -9.17
N GLU A 76 10.54 20.91 -8.67
CA GLU A 76 11.80 21.66 -8.94
C GLU A 76 13.06 21.05 -8.30
N GLU A 77 12.91 20.17 -7.31
CA GLU A 77 14.01 19.57 -6.54
C GLU A 77 14.25 18.11 -6.96
N ASN A 78 15.50 17.66 -6.86
CA ASN A 78 15.83 16.25 -7.10
C ASN A 78 15.02 15.33 -6.18
N PHE A 79 14.51 14.25 -6.76
CA PHE A 79 13.76 13.22 -6.05
C PHE A 79 14.10 11.82 -6.56
N VAL A 80 13.76 10.82 -5.77
CA VAL A 80 13.75 9.40 -6.14
C VAL A 80 12.33 9.00 -6.47
N LEU A 81 12.10 8.40 -7.65
CA LEU A 81 10.83 7.79 -8.01
C LEU A 81 10.78 6.35 -7.49
N GLU A 82 9.79 6.04 -6.65
CA GLU A 82 9.51 4.70 -6.17
C GLU A 82 8.14 4.24 -6.68
N VAL A 83 8.11 3.16 -7.45
CA VAL A 83 6.87 2.52 -7.90
C VAL A 83 6.78 1.13 -7.29
N SER A 84 5.65 0.82 -6.66
CA SER A 84 5.42 -0.47 -6.02
C SER A 84 3.95 -0.90 -6.05
N SER A 85 3.72 -2.18 -5.76
CA SER A 85 2.39 -2.64 -5.36
C SER A 85 2.11 -2.26 -3.90
N PRO A 86 0.84 -2.10 -3.50
CA PRO A 86 0.48 -1.84 -2.11
C PRO A 86 0.79 -3.02 -1.15
N GLY A 87 0.93 -4.24 -1.69
CA GLY A 87 1.26 -5.43 -0.91
C GLY A 87 0.29 -5.72 0.24
N ILE A 88 0.83 -6.22 1.36
CA ILE A 88 0.05 -6.63 2.56
C ILE A 88 -0.26 -5.47 3.52
N ASP A 89 0.57 -4.42 3.57
CA ASP A 89 0.27 -3.18 4.32
C ASP A 89 -0.56 -2.22 3.45
N ARG A 90 -1.64 -2.77 2.87
CA ARG A 90 -2.41 -2.14 1.81
C ARG A 90 -3.15 -0.90 2.33
N PRO A 91 -2.91 0.30 1.77
CA PRO A 91 -3.76 1.46 2.02
C PRO A 91 -5.11 1.29 1.31
N LEU A 92 -6.19 1.72 1.96
CA LEU A 92 -7.54 1.73 1.42
C LEU A 92 -7.88 3.18 1.08
N THR A 93 -7.84 3.53 -0.20
CA THR A 93 -7.87 4.93 -0.64
C THR A 93 -9.09 5.25 -1.51
N ARG A 94 -9.83 4.24 -1.94
CA ARG A 94 -11.01 4.36 -2.82
C ARG A 94 -12.13 3.51 -2.23
N LEU A 95 -13.39 3.92 -2.40
CA LEU A 95 -14.55 3.16 -1.91
C LEU A 95 -14.53 1.68 -2.31
N LYS A 96 -14.13 1.38 -3.54
CA LYS A 96 -13.98 -0.01 -4.02
C LYS A 96 -12.96 -0.83 -3.25
N ASP A 97 -11.93 -0.20 -2.67
CA ASP A 97 -10.94 -0.89 -1.85
C ASP A 97 -11.60 -1.41 -0.56
N PHE A 98 -12.52 -0.63 0.03
CA PHE A 98 -13.26 -1.07 1.21
C PHE A 98 -14.20 -2.23 0.88
N GLU A 99 -14.85 -2.20 -0.28
CA GLU A 99 -15.70 -3.32 -0.69
C GLU A 99 -14.90 -4.59 -1.02
N MET A 100 -13.80 -4.45 -1.77
CA MET A 100 -12.93 -5.57 -2.16
C MET A 100 -12.31 -6.29 -0.96
N TRP A 101 -11.96 -5.54 0.10
CA TRP A 101 -11.28 -6.06 1.28
C TRP A 101 -12.23 -6.27 2.47
N LYS A 102 -13.52 -6.44 2.20
CA LYS A 102 -14.52 -6.84 3.20
C LYS A 102 -14.11 -8.12 3.92
N GLY A 103 -14.33 -8.15 5.24
CA GLY A 103 -13.99 -9.26 6.12
C GLY A 103 -12.60 -9.19 6.73
N TRP A 104 -11.74 -8.26 6.28
CA TRP A 104 -10.40 -8.09 6.84
C TRP A 104 -10.35 -7.03 7.93
N GLU A 105 -9.44 -7.22 8.88
CA GLU A 105 -9.20 -6.24 9.93
C GLU A 105 -8.54 -4.98 9.34
N THR A 106 -9.09 -3.82 9.68
CA THR A 106 -8.65 -2.52 9.17
C THR A 106 -8.46 -1.52 10.30
N ARG A 107 -7.61 -0.53 10.04
CA ARG A 107 -7.50 0.68 10.83
C ARG A 107 -7.96 1.85 9.96
N VAL A 108 -8.88 2.63 10.49
CA VAL A 108 -9.37 3.86 9.89
C VAL A 108 -9.11 5.03 10.84
N GLU A 109 -8.57 6.12 10.32
CA GLU A 109 -8.39 7.38 11.01
C GLU A 109 -9.27 8.45 10.36
N THR A 110 -10.00 9.22 11.17
CA THR A 110 -10.86 10.32 10.71
C THR A 110 -10.24 11.68 11.01
N THR A 111 -10.56 12.68 10.18
CA THR A 111 -10.12 14.06 10.38
C THR A 111 -10.75 14.68 11.63
N GLU A 112 -12.02 14.34 11.89
CA GLU A 112 -12.82 14.86 12.99
C GLU A 112 -13.01 13.82 14.11
N LEU A 113 -13.32 14.30 15.30
CA LEU A 113 -13.67 13.45 16.45
C LEU A 113 -15.08 12.90 16.26
N ILE A 114 -15.21 11.57 16.29
CA ILE A 114 -16.48 10.86 16.25
C ILE A 114 -16.55 10.06 17.55
N ASP A 115 -17.54 10.36 18.37
CA ASP A 115 -17.73 9.76 19.70
C ASP A 115 -16.47 9.78 20.58
N GLY A 116 -15.73 10.90 20.53
CA GLY A 116 -14.54 11.12 21.36
C GLY A 116 -13.27 10.42 20.88
N ARG A 117 -13.30 9.73 19.72
CA ARG A 117 -12.12 9.10 19.10
C ARG A 117 -11.97 9.50 17.64
N ARG A 118 -10.75 9.32 17.11
CA ARG A 118 -10.43 9.51 15.68
C ARG A 118 -9.94 8.24 15.01
N ARG A 119 -9.64 7.21 15.78
CA ARG A 119 -9.06 5.96 15.30
C ARG A 119 -10.03 4.83 15.59
N PHE A 120 -10.35 4.11 14.55
CA PHE A 120 -11.24 2.97 14.53
C PHE A 120 -10.44 1.77 14.07
N LYS A 121 -10.58 0.67 14.81
CA LYS A 121 -9.97 -0.61 14.50
C LYS A 121 -11.07 -1.65 14.59
N GLY A 122 -11.21 -2.45 13.55
CA GLY A 122 -12.26 -3.45 13.47
C GLY A 122 -12.29 -4.15 12.12
N THR A 123 -13.27 -5.01 11.91
CA THR A 123 -13.44 -5.77 10.68
C THR A 123 -14.21 -4.93 9.66
N LEU A 124 -13.73 -4.90 8.42
CA LEU A 124 -14.43 -4.23 7.32
C LEU A 124 -15.74 -4.95 7.00
N ALA A 125 -16.86 -4.24 7.06
CA ALA A 125 -18.18 -4.76 6.70
C ALA A 125 -18.62 -4.37 5.27
N GLY A 126 -17.76 -3.64 4.54
CA GLY A 126 -18.00 -3.17 3.17
C GLY A 126 -18.41 -1.69 3.13
N VAL A 127 -19.16 -1.33 2.10
CA VAL A 127 -19.63 0.05 1.87
C VAL A 127 -21.15 0.10 1.69
N GLU A 128 -21.79 1.12 2.27
CA GLU A 128 -23.19 1.47 1.99
C GLU A 128 -23.27 2.94 1.52
N GLY A 129 -23.53 3.14 0.23
CA GLY A 129 -23.49 4.49 -0.36
C GLY A 129 -22.09 5.10 -0.30
N GLU A 130 -21.94 6.16 0.50
CA GLU A 130 -20.65 6.83 0.75
C GLU A 130 -20.09 6.50 2.15
N GLU A 131 -20.73 5.58 2.88
CA GLU A 131 -20.29 5.15 4.21
C GLU A 131 -19.44 3.87 4.14
N VAL A 132 -18.28 3.92 4.79
CA VAL A 132 -17.47 2.75 5.08
C VAL A 132 -17.98 2.13 6.39
N LEU A 133 -18.33 0.84 6.33
CA LEU A 133 -18.84 0.10 7.47
C LEU A 133 -17.72 -0.65 8.18
N ILE A 134 -17.59 -0.48 9.49
CA ILE A 134 -16.60 -1.16 10.33
C ILE A 134 -17.30 -1.82 11.52
N GLU A 135 -17.07 -3.11 11.70
CA GLU A 135 -17.48 -3.88 12.88
C GLU A 135 -16.43 -3.80 13.96
N ILE A 136 -16.81 -3.29 15.13
CA ILE A 136 -15.93 -3.10 16.29
C ILE A 136 -16.41 -3.98 17.42
N GLU A 137 -15.49 -4.73 18.02
CA GLU A 137 -15.77 -5.49 19.25
C GLU A 137 -15.78 -4.54 20.45
N GLU A 138 -16.92 -4.47 21.13
CA GLU A 138 -17.10 -3.79 22.39
C GLU A 138 -17.51 -4.78 23.50
N PRO A 139 -17.38 -4.44 24.79
CA PRO A 139 -17.80 -5.32 25.88
C PRO A 139 -19.28 -5.74 25.81
N SER A 140 -20.12 -4.97 25.15
CA SER A 140 -21.55 -5.24 24.92
C SER A 140 -21.84 -6.13 23.70
N GLY A 141 -20.83 -6.45 22.89
CA GLY A 141 -20.96 -7.20 21.64
C GLY A 141 -20.33 -6.47 20.45
N VAL A 142 -20.52 -7.05 19.26
CA VAL A 142 -20.07 -6.44 18.00
C VAL A 142 -21.04 -5.33 17.59
N VAL A 143 -20.51 -4.16 17.28
CA VAL A 143 -21.26 -3.00 16.80
C VAL A 143 -20.72 -2.59 15.43
N THR A 144 -21.61 -2.36 14.47
CA THR A 144 -21.25 -1.79 13.17
C THR A 144 -21.38 -0.28 13.22
N ILE A 145 -20.33 0.43 12.84
CA ILE A 145 -20.32 1.87 12.66
C ILE A 145 -20.22 2.23 11.17
N GLY A 146 -20.95 3.25 10.75
CA GLY A 146 -20.81 3.87 9.43
C GLY A 146 -19.96 5.14 9.54
N LEU A 147 -18.91 5.22 8.72
CA LEU A 147 -18.06 6.41 8.61
C LEU A 147 -18.17 6.96 7.20
N GLN A 148 -18.60 8.21 7.04
CA GLN A 148 -18.60 8.86 5.73
C GLN A 148 -17.19 8.89 5.16
N PHE A 149 -17.05 8.45 3.92
CA PHE A 149 -15.76 8.32 3.25
C PHE A 149 -14.96 9.63 3.25
N GLU A 150 -15.64 10.77 3.12
CA GLU A 150 -15.02 12.09 3.16
C GLU A 150 -14.40 12.47 4.51
N TRP A 151 -14.81 11.82 5.61
CA TRP A 151 -14.25 12.06 6.95
C TRP A 151 -12.92 11.33 7.16
N LEU A 152 -12.59 10.37 6.30
CA LEU A 152 -11.39 9.55 6.47
C LEU A 152 -10.15 10.38 6.18
N ALA A 153 -9.20 10.38 7.12
CA ALA A 153 -7.86 10.93 6.97
C ALA A 153 -6.84 9.88 6.55
N ASP A 154 -7.06 8.62 6.92
CA ASP A 154 -6.22 7.47 6.59
C ASP A 154 -7.01 6.17 6.74
N ALA A 155 -6.69 5.18 5.94
CA ALA A 155 -7.22 3.83 6.12
C ALA A 155 -6.26 2.80 5.55
N LYS A 156 -6.09 1.67 6.25
CA LYS A 156 -5.27 0.57 5.78
C LYS A 156 -5.63 -0.76 6.45
N LEU A 157 -5.33 -1.85 5.77
CA LEU A 157 -5.42 -3.18 6.36
C LEU A 157 -4.44 -3.31 7.54
N ILE A 158 -4.86 -4.09 8.53
CA ILE A 158 -4.00 -4.51 9.63
C ILE A 158 -3.39 -5.84 9.24
N LEU A 159 -2.07 -5.92 9.38
CA LEU A 159 -1.32 -7.13 9.11
C LEU A 159 -1.58 -8.18 10.21
N THR A 160 -2.57 -9.04 9.98
CA THR A 160 -2.90 -10.19 10.82
C THR A 160 -2.31 -11.48 10.24
N ASP A 161 -2.14 -12.51 11.07
CA ASP A 161 -1.64 -13.82 10.63
C ASP A 161 -2.55 -14.46 9.57
N GLU A 162 -3.86 -14.25 9.70
CA GLU A 162 -4.86 -14.70 8.73
C GLU A 162 -4.67 -13.99 7.38
N LEU A 163 -4.47 -12.67 7.38
CA LEU A 163 -4.23 -11.90 6.17
C LEU A 163 -2.92 -12.31 5.50
N ILE A 164 -1.85 -12.49 6.27
CA ILE A 164 -0.56 -12.98 5.75
C ILE A 164 -0.75 -14.33 5.06
N THR A 165 -1.44 -15.25 5.73
CA THR A 165 -1.66 -16.61 5.23
C THR A 165 -2.44 -16.61 3.93
N GLU A 166 -3.53 -15.85 3.85
CA GLU A 166 -4.33 -15.76 2.63
C GLU A 166 -3.57 -15.08 1.49
N MET A 167 -2.82 -14.00 1.75
CA MET A 167 -2.00 -13.32 0.75
C MET A 167 -0.92 -14.24 0.16
N LEU A 168 -0.26 -15.04 1.00
CA LEU A 168 0.71 -16.04 0.53
C LEU A 168 0.04 -17.13 -0.31
N ARG A 169 -1.17 -17.55 0.08
CA ARG A 169 -1.95 -18.54 -0.68
C ARG A 169 -2.37 -18.00 -2.05
N GLN A 170 -2.83 -16.76 -2.12
CA GLN A 170 -3.22 -16.11 -3.38
C GLN A 170 -2.03 -15.90 -4.31
N LYS A 171 -0.87 -15.48 -3.78
CA LYS A 171 0.38 -15.41 -4.56
C LYS A 171 0.79 -16.77 -5.14
N LYS A 172 0.64 -17.85 -4.37
CA LYS A 172 0.92 -19.20 -4.86
C LYS A 172 -0.09 -19.64 -5.94
N ALA A 173 -1.37 -19.33 -5.76
CA ALA A 173 -2.43 -19.71 -6.68
C ALA A 173 -2.40 -18.95 -8.01
N SER A 174 -1.94 -17.70 -8.01
CA SER A 174 -1.81 -16.86 -9.20
C SER A 174 -0.61 -17.21 -10.09
N GLY A 175 0.28 -18.11 -9.63
CA GLY A 175 1.47 -18.49 -10.39
C GLY A 175 2.56 -17.41 -10.42
N VAL A 176 2.43 -16.35 -9.62
CA VAL A 176 3.38 -15.22 -9.51
C VAL A 176 4.75 -15.67 -8.94
N ILE A 177 4.82 -16.89 -8.40
CA ILE A 177 6.07 -17.51 -7.98
C ILE A 177 6.34 -18.68 -8.93
N ASP A 178 7.16 -18.43 -9.95
CA ASP A 178 7.79 -19.50 -10.72
C ASP A 178 8.99 -20.01 -9.92
N GLU A 179 8.80 -21.11 -9.17
CA GLU A 179 9.88 -21.76 -8.40
C GLU A 179 11.07 -22.17 -9.29
N SER A 180 10.90 -22.28 -10.62
CA SER A 180 11.99 -22.57 -11.55
C SER A 180 12.81 -21.34 -11.97
N ALA A 181 12.32 -20.14 -11.67
CA ALA A 181 13.02 -18.88 -11.91
C ALA A 181 13.89 -18.42 -10.72
N PHE A 182 13.85 -19.15 -9.60
CA PHE A 182 14.70 -18.89 -8.44
C PHE A 182 15.83 -19.91 -8.39
N ASP A 183 17.05 -19.44 -8.15
CA ASP A 183 18.20 -20.32 -7.90
C ASP A 183 18.00 -21.10 -6.59
N GLU A 184 18.55 -22.32 -6.56
CA GLU A 184 18.55 -23.18 -5.37
C GLU A 184 19.20 -22.43 -4.20
N ILE A 185 18.54 -22.39 -3.04
CA ILE A 185 19.07 -21.69 -1.87
C ILE A 185 20.30 -22.46 -1.36
N GLU A 186 21.50 -21.99 -1.70
CA GLU A 186 22.73 -22.48 -1.08
C GLU A 186 22.84 -21.91 0.34
N THR A 187 22.49 -22.72 1.33
CA THR A 187 22.87 -22.46 2.71
C THR A 187 24.37 -22.70 2.86
N SER A 188 25.18 -21.64 2.85
CA SER A 188 26.55 -21.76 3.35
C SER A 188 26.50 -22.00 4.86
N GLU A 189 26.85 -23.20 5.30
CA GLU A 189 27.29 -23.40 6.68
C GLU A 189 28.51 -22.50 6.87
N GLY A 190 28.34 -21.38 7.58
CA GLY A 190 29.48 -20.56 7.95
C GLY A 190 30.42 -21.42 8.78
N ASP A 191 31.64 -21.62 8.29
CA ASP A 191 32.69 -22.32 9.02
C ASP A 191 32.82 -21.70 10.43
N GLU A 192 32.50 -22.50 11.46
CA GLU A 192 32.93 -22.24 12.83
C GLU A 192 34.45 -22.42 12.93
N GLU A 193 35.25 -21.56 12.33
CA GLU A 193 36.69 -21.48 12.62
C GLU A 193 37.16 -20.03 12.65
N ASP A 194 36.99 -19.39 13.81
CA ASP A 194 37.98 -18.41 14.27
C ASP A 194 38.07 -18.47 15.80
N ALA A 195 38.68 -19.55 16.31
CA ALA A 195 39.22 -19.54 17.66
C ALA A 195 40.51 -18.70 17.64
N PRO A 196 40.60 -17.59 18.38
CA PRO A 196 41.79 -16.76 18.34
C PRO A 196 43.02 -17.52 18.86
N GLU A 197 44.08 -17.59 18.07
CA GLU A 197 45.36 -18.19 18.48
C GLU A 197 45.90 -17.49 19.74
N PRO A 198 46.41 -18.24 20.74
CA PRO A 198 47.03 -17.65 21.90
C PRO A 198 48.39 -17.03 21.51
N THR A 199 48.51 -15.72 21.62
CA THR A 199 49.78 -14.99 21.53
C THR A 199 50.83 -15.59 22.46
N LYS A 200 51.91 -16.14 21.89
CA LYS A 200 53.12 -16.52 22.63
C LYS A 200 54.16 -15.40 22.55
N HIS A 201 54.68 -15.04 23.72
CA HIS A 201 55.89 -14.24 23.93
C HIS A 201 57.15 -14.97 23.46
#